data_AF-A0AAN8FA79-F1
#
_entry.id   AF-A0AAN8FA79-F1
#
_cell.length_a   1.000
_cell.length_b   1.000
_cell.length_c   1.000
_cell.angle_alpha   90.00
_cell.angle_beta   90.00
_cell.angle_gamma   90.00
#
_symmetry.space_group_name_H-M   'P 1'
#
loop_
_entity.id
_entity.type
_entity.pdbx_description
1 polymer ?
#
loop_
_entity_poly.entity_id
_entity_poly.type
_entity_poly.pdbx_seq_one_letter_code
_entity_poly.pdbx_strand_id
1 'polypeptide(L)'
;NYLAQRMTDEMHEIIRVLQLTTYDEDEWDADNVTVMRKALSAAKSLLTAALDWLGDPRGRPGAVGEKAIRRILDYADRIGARALPEDSYAIKRSISEISSLTDAICEMRNLGRYDNEGLAVSCAQKLKELVGTKHSAGILPDALMNAHRVGGANPAHTAGGRLEQALSGHLLGLCSDIDRLANQLADLERRGLGNTPEANAIRQQLKDKLRELSDFMRRILTDRVVEDFADITTPLKQFVEAVHAESHAPNREGNFIDKADRLRQHAGSMTTTARLVATCGPCKSKNTIEAIVDTAEKVRSIK
;
A
#
# COMPACT_ATOMS: atom_id res chain seq x y z
N ASN A 1 -10.53 -12.29 -37.07
CA ASN A 1 -10.56 -10.94 -36.46
C ASN A 1 -9.12 -10.53 -36.13
N TYR A 2 -8.35 -10.12 -37.15
CA TYR A 2 -6.89 -9.94 -37.11
C TYR A 2 -6.46 -8.78 -36.19
N LEU A 3 -7.27 -7.72 -36.12
CA LEU A 3 -6.99 -6.52 -35.33
C LEU A 3 -7.05 -6.80 -33.82
N ALA A 4 -8.10 -7.48 -33.36
CA ALA A 4 -8.27 -7.84 -31.95
C ALA A 4 -7.14 -8.77 -31.45
N GLN A 5 -6.74 -9.74 -32.28
CA GLN A 5 -5.63 -10.64 -31.97
C GLN A 5 -4.32 -9.86 -31.83
N ARG A 6 -4.02 -8.96 -32.78
CA ARG A 6 -2.81 -8.15 -32.74
C ARG A 6 -2.76 -7.19 -31.54
N MET A 7 -3.89 -6.58 -31.17
CA MET A 7 -3.97 -5.77 -29.94
C MET A 7 -3.68 -6.61 -28.69
N THR A 8 -4.20 -7.83 -28.65
CA THR A 8 -3.98 -8.77 -27.54
C THR A 8 -2.51 -9.12 -27.39
N ASP A 9 -1.85 -9.44 -28.51
CA ASP A 9 -0.44 -9.86 -28.50
C ASP A 9 0.47 -8.72 -28.04
N GLU A 10 0.23 -7.48 -28.52
CA GLU A 10 1.00 -6.31 -28.09
C GLU A 10 0.72 -5.95 -26.61
N MET A 11 -0.52 -6.10 -26.11
CA MET A 11 -0.82 -5.87 -24.69
C MET A 11 -0.15 -6.90 -23.77
N HIS A 12 -0.10 -8.18 -24.17
CA HIS A 12 0.62 -9.20 -23.43
C HIS A 12 2.13 -8.96 -23.41
N GLU A 13 2.70 -8.42 -24.49
CA GLU A 13 4.11 -8.04 -24.51
C GLU A 13 4.39 -6.84 -23.59
N ILE A 14 3.49 -5.83 -23.50
CA ILE A 14 3.61 -4.76 -22.50
C ILE A 14 3.65 -5.34 -21.09
N ILE A 15 2.74 -6.27 -20.75
CA ILE A 15 2.72 -6.93 -19.43
C ILE A 15 4.04 -7.65 -19.16
N ARG A 16 4.50 -8.45 -20.12
CA ARG A 16 5.74 -9.21 -19.97
C ARG A 16 6.94 -8.30 -19.71
N VAL A 17 7.04 -7.20 -20.46
CA VAL A 17 8.14 -6.24 -20.29
C VAL A 17 7.98 -5.46 -18.97
N LEU A 18 6.77 -5.07 -18.58
CA LEU A 18 6.50 -4.46 -17.27
C LEU A 18 6.88 -5.40 -16.13
N GLN A 19 6.54 -6.69 -16.22
CA GLN A 19 6.90 -7.71 -15.24
C GLN A 19 8.42 -7.85 -15.09
N LEU A 20 9.18 -7.76 -16.19
CA LEU A 20 10.65 -7.73 -16.16
C LEU A 20 11.23 -6.44 -15.56
N THR A 21 10.46 -5.33 -15.54
CA THR A 21 10.85 -4.08 -14.87
C THR A 21 10.42 -4.00 -13.41
N THR A 22 9.47 -4.84 -12.99
CA THR A 22 8.92 -4.88 -11.63
C THR A 22 9.47 -6.03 -10.78
N TYR A 23 10.40 -6.85 -11.30
CA TYR A 23 10.94 -8.02 -10.60
C TYR A 23 12.39 -7.81 -10.13
N ASP A 24 12.52 -7.45 -8.86
CA ASP A 24 13.63 -7.80 -7.96
C ASP A 24 12.95 -8.67 -6.87
N GLU A 25 13.03 -9.99 -7.03
CA GLU A 25 12.12 -11.00 -6.44
C GLU A 25 12.20 -11.21 -4.91
N ASP A 26 13.01 -10.46 -4.16
CA ASP A 26 13.32 -10.85 -2.78
C ASP A 26 12.50 -10.18 -1.66
N GLU A 27 11.47 -9.35 -1.92
CA GLU A 27 10.77 -8.68 -0.79
C GLU A 27 9.24 -8.50 -0.83
N TRP A 28 8.50 -8.89 -1.87
CA TRP A 28 7.08 -8.53 -1.93
C TRP A 28 6.17 -9.62 -2.51
N ASP A 29 5.84 -10.62 -1.69
CA ASP A 29 4.75 -11.55 -2.01
C ASP A 29 3.94 -11.99 -0.79
N ALA A 30 3.05 -11.11 -0.35
CA ALA A 30 1.75 -11.53 0.14
C ALA A 30 0.78 -10.35 0.02
N ASP A 31 -0.36 -10.59 -0.63
CA ASP A 31 -1.55 -9.73 -0.60
C ASP A 31 -1.68 -9.08 0.78
N ASN A 32 -1.86 -7.75 0.85
CA ASN A 32 -1.89 -7.00 2.12
C ASN A 32 -2.89 -7.62 3.10
N VAL A 33 -4.03 -8.12 2.60
CA VAL A 33 -5.03 -8.82 3.42
C VAL A 33 -4.48 -10.17 3.90
N THR A 34 -3.75 -10.90 3.07
CA THR A 34 -3.06 -12.15 3.44
C THR A 34 -1.95 -11.93 4.47
N VAL A 35 -1.13 -10.88 4.35
CA VAL A 35 -0.12 -10.50 5.37
C VAL A 35 -0.80 -10.16 6.68
N MET A 36 -1.82 -9.30 6.64
CA MET A 36 -2.57 -8.90 7.83
C MET A 36 -3.28 -10.10 8.47
N ARG A 37 -3.83 -11.03 7.68
CA ARG A 37 -4.47 -12.26 8.18
C ARG A 37 -3.47 -13.20 8.83
N LYS A 38 -2.29 -13.40 8.23
CA LYS A 38 -1.20 -14.19 8.83
C LYS A 38 -0.73 -13.56 10.15
N ALA A 39 -0.50 -12.24 10.16
CA ALA A 39 -0.12 -11.50 11.36
C ALA A 39 -1.19 -11.59 12.46
N LEU A 40 -2.47 -11.48 12.10
CA LEU A 40 -3.58 -11.61 13.05
C LEU A 40 -3.67 -13.03 13.64
N SER A 41 -3.50 -14.06 12.81
CA SER A 41 -3.46 -15.45 13.28
C SER A 41 -2.30 -15.68 14.25
N ALA A 42 -1.13 -15.12 13.94
CA ALA A 42 0.04 -15.19 14.83
C ALA A 42 -0.22 -14.46 16.17
N ALA A 43 -0.77 -13.25 16.14
CA ALA A 43 -1.15 -12.50 17.33
C ALA A 43 -2.17 -13.27 18.20
N LYS A 44 -3.21 -13.87 17.59
CA LYS A 44 -4.19 -14.69 18.30
C LYS A 44 -3.57 -15.91 18.97
N SER A 45 -2.63 -16.58 18.30
CA SER A 45 -1.95 -17.76 18.84
C SER A 45 -1.12 -17.47 20.09
N LEU A 46 -0.60 -16.24 20.20
CA LEU A 46 0.21 -15.78 21.33
C LEU A 46 -0.61 -15.23 22.51
N LEU A 47 -1.88 -14.89 22.28
CA LEU A 47 -2.72 -14.20 23.27
C LEU A 47 -2.88 -14.99 24.57
N THR A 48 -2.99 -16.32 24.50
CA THR A 48 -3.15 -17.15 25.72
C THR A 48 -1.90 -17.06 26.61
N ALA A 49 -0.72 -17.26 26.04
CA ALA A 49 0.55 -17.18 26.79
C ALA A 49 0.79 -15.78 27.38
N ALA A 50 0.39 -14.72 26.67
CA ALA A 50 0.44 -13.35 27.17
C ALA A 50 -0.50 -13.15 28.37
N LEU A 51 -1.74 -13.61 28.28
CA LEU A 51 -2.73 -13.51 29.35
C LEU A 51 -2.34 -14.33 30.59
N ASP A 52 -1.79 -15.53 30.41
CA ASP A 52 -1.32 -16.37 31.50
C ASP A 52 -0.20 -15.69 32.30
N TRP A 53 0.73 -15.01 31.62
CA TRP A 53 1.81 -14.26 32.27
C TRP A 53 1.33 -13.00 33.00
N LEU A 54 0.28 -12.34 32.50
CA LEU A 54 -0.37 -11.24 33.20
C LEU A 54 -1.16 -11.74 34.41
N GLY A 55 -1.76 -12.93 34.32
CA GLY A 55 -2.49 -13.58 35.41
C GLY A 55 -1.59 -14.13 36.53
N ASP A 56 -0.30 -14.37 36.27
CA ASP A 56 0.69 -14.74 37.28
C ASP A 56 1.38 -13.49 37.86
N PRO A 57 1.11 -13.09 39.12
CA PRO A 57 1.76 -11.93 39.73
C PRO A 57 3.28 -12.06 39.81
N ARG A 58 3.82 -13.29 39.82
CA ARG A 58 5.25 -13.60 39.91
C ARG A 58 5.88 -13.94 38.55
N GLY A 59 5.15 -13.76 37.46
CA GLY A 59 5.64 -14.04 36.11
C GLY A 59 6.86 -13.20 35.78
N ARG A 60 8.02 -13.84 35.57
CA ARG A 60 9.30 -13.12 35.38
C ARG A 60 9.30 -12.31 34.08
N PRO A 61 9.79 -11.05 34.08
CA PRO A 61 10.08 -10.32 32.85
C PRO A 61 11.05 -11.10 31.94
N GLY A 62 10.86 -11.02 30.62
CA GLY A 62 11.64 -11.79 29.64
C GLY A 62 11.25 -13.28 29.50
N ALA A 63 10.26 -13.73 30.27
CA ALA A 63 9.64 -15.05 30.09
C ALA A 63 8.84 -15.12 28.79
N VAL A 64 8.43 -16.33 28.40
CA VAL A 64 7.72 -16.59 27.14
C VAL A 64 6.46 -15.73 27.00
N GLY A 65 5.69 -15.51 28.07
CA GLY A 65 4.46 -14.71 28.02
C GLY A 65 4.69 -13.20 27.83
N GLU A 66 5.72 -12.62 28.46
CA GLU A 66 6.09 -11.21 28.19
C GLU A 66 6.56 -11.03 26.74
N LYS A 67 7.41 -11.95 26.25
CA LYS A 67 7.82 -11.98 24.85
C LYS A 67 6.63 -12.16 23.90
N ALA A 68 5.62 -12.91 24.31
CA ALA A 68 4.38 -13.05 23.55
C ALA A 68 3.64 -11.71 23.42
N ILE A 69 3.58 -10.89 24.48
CA ILE A 69 3.02 -9.53 24.42
C ILE A 69 3.78 -8.68 23.40
N ARG A 70 5.11 -8.64 23.49
CA ARG A 70 5.94 -7.85 22.55
C ARG A 70 5.71 -8.26 21.10
N ARG A 71 5.69 -9.57 20.83
CA ARG A 71 5.43 -10.09 19.48
C ARG A 71 4.02 -9.78 18.99
N ILE A 72 3.01 -9.79 19.87
CA ILE A 72 1.65 -9.33 19.52
C ILE A 72 1.68 -7.88 19.05
N LEU A 73 2.43 -7.00 19.73
CA LEU A 73 2.57 -5.60 19.34
C LEU A 73 3.28 -5.45 17.99
N ASP A 74 4.31 -6.24 17.71
CA ASP A 74 4.97 -6.25 16.40
C ASP A 74 4.00 -6.67 15.28
N TYR A 75 3.17 -7.69 15.52
CA TYR A 75 2.15 -8.10 14.55
C TYR A 75 1.06 -7.03 14.39
N ALA A 76 0.67 -6.36 15.48
CA ALA A 76 -0.28 -5.26 15.44
C ALA A 76 0.26 -4.08 14.62
N ASP A 77 1.54 -3.73 14.78
CA ASP A 77 2.17 -2.65 14.00
C ASP A 77 2.22 -2.99 12.50
N ARG A 78 2.55 -4.24 12.16
CA ARG A 78 2.50 -4.73 10.77
C ARG A 78 1.11 -4.63 10.15
N ILE A 79 0.06 -4.86 10.94
CA ILE A 79 -1.34 -4.71 10.52
C ILE A 79 -1.68 -3.22 10.39
N GLY A 80 -1.32 -2.40 11.38
CA GLY A 80 -1.56 -0.95 11.38
C GLY A 80 -0.88 -0.22 10.22
N ALA A 81 0.30 -0.67 9.79
CA ALA A 81 1.00 -0.13 8.62
C ALA A 81 0.26 -0.37 7.28
N ARG A 82 -0.68 -1.32 7.25
CA ARG A 82 -1.47 -1.73 6.07
C ARG A 82 -2.97 -1.45 6.19
N ALA A 83 -3.41 -0.96 7.35
CA ALA A 83 -4.80 -0.61 7.62
C ALA A 83 -5.15 0.79 7.07
N LEU A 84 -6.44 1.12 7.07
CA LEU A 84 -6.91 2.47 6.76
C LEU A 84 -6.35 3.48 7.78
N PRO A 85 -6.22 4.78 7.45
CA PRO A 85 -5.63 5.78 8.33
C PRO A 85 -6.25 5.84 9.74
N GLU A 86 -7.57 5.75 9.83
CA GLU A 86 -8.31 5.77 11.11
C GLU A 86 -8.00 4.53 11.95
N ASP A 87 -8.03 3.34 11.33
CA ASP A 87 -7.70 2.06 11.96
C ASP A 87 -6.22 2.02 12.40
N SER A 88 -5.31 2.53 11.55
CA SER A 88 -3.88 2.62 11.82
C SER A 88 -3.59 3.47 13.06
N TYR A 89 -4.27 4.62 13.19
CA TYR A 89 -4.13 5.49 14.36
C TYR A 89 -4.60 4.80 15.64
N ALA A 90 -5.77 4.15 15.61
CA ALA A 90 -6.31 3.41 16.75
C ALA A 90 -5.41 2.25 17.20
N ILE A 91 -4.85 1.51 16.23
CA ILE A 91 -3.90 0.42 16.47
C ILE A 91 -2.61 0.95 17.13
N LYS A 92 -1.99 2.00 16.57
CA LYS A 92 -0.75 2.59 17.12
C LYS A 92 -0.92 3.14 18.52
N ARG A 93 -2.08 3.76 18.79
CA ARG A 93 -2.42 4.20 20.15
C ARG A 93 -2.50 3.02 21.12
N SER A 94 -3.20 1.96 20.73
CA SER A 94 -3.34 0.75 21.56
C SER A 94 -2.00 0.08 21.83
N ILE A 95 -1.12 0.01 20.81
CA ILE A 95 0.25 -0.51 20.95
C ILE A 95 1.03 0.29 21.99
N SER A 96 0.99 1.63 21.91
CA SER A 96 1.71 2.50 22.83
C SER A 96 1.22 2.33 24.28
N GLU A 97 -0.09 2.24 24.48
CA GLU A 97 -0.69 2.04 25.81
C GLU A 97 -0.31 0.67 26.41
N ILE A 98 -0.39 -0.41 25.61
CA ILE A 98 -0.03 -1.76 26.07
C ILE A 98 1.47 -1.87 26.35
N SER A 99 2.32 -1.26 25.52
CA SER A 99 3.77 -1.25 25.77
C SER A 99 4.08 -0.57 27.10
N SER A 100 3.52 0.62 27.35
CA SER A 100 3.73 1.35 28.59
C SER A 100 3.28 0.57 29.83
N LEU A 101 2.11 -0.09 29.77
CA LEU A 101 1.64 -0.95 30.86
C LEU A 101 2.57 -2.15 31.08
N THR A 102 3.03 -2.78 29.99
CA THR A 102 3.95 -3.93 30.06
C THR A 102 5.30 -3.55 30.65
N ASP A 103 5.84 -2.39 30.27
CA ASP A 103 7.09 -1.85 30.81
C ASP A 103 6.97 -1.59 32.32
N ALA A 104 5.87 -0.97 32.76
CA ALA A 104 5.60 -0.70 34.18
C ALA A 104 5.46 -1.99 35.01
N ILE A 105 4.78 -3.01 34.47
CA ILE A 105 4.68 -4.33 35.12
C ILE A 105 6.06 -4.97 35.23
N CYS A 106 6.85 -4.95 34.16
CA CYS A 106 8.20 -5.51 34.15
C CYS A 106 9.13 -4.82 35.15
N GLU A 107 9.09 -3.50 35.24
CA GLU A 107 9.86 -2.73 36.20
C GLU A 107 9.52 -3.12 37.64
N MET A 108 8.22 -3.16 38.00
CA MET A 108 7.81 -3.58 39.34
C MET A 108 8.23 -5.02 39.66
N ARG A 109 8.04 -5.97 38.73
CA ARG A 109 8.42 -7.37 38.96
C ARG A 109 9.94 -7.54 39.11
N ASN A 110 10.75 -6.76 38.39
CA ASN A 110 12.21 -6.75 38.54
C ASN A 110 12.66 -6.19 39.90
N LEU A 111 11.91 -5.22 40.45
CA LEU A 111 12.14 -4.67 41.78
C LEU A 111 11.60 -5.58 42.91
N GLY A 112 11.04 -6.76 42.58
CA GLY A 112 10.41 -7.66 43.55
C GLY A 112 9.06 -7.17 44.08
N ARG A 113 8.47 -6.17 43.43
CA ARG A 113 7.15 -5.61 43.73
C ARG A 113 6.06 -6.32 42.91
N TYR A 114 5.12 -6.94 43.60
CA TYR A 114 4.05 -7.74 42.99
C TYR A 114 2.64 -7.17 43.21
N ASP A 115 2.56 -5.92 43.65
CA ASP A 115 1.32 -5.12 43.79
C ASP A 115 0.86 -4.51 42.44
N ASN A 116 1.07 -5.24 41.34
CA ASN A 116 0.83 -4.77 39.97
C ASN A 116 -0.47 -5.31 39.35
N GLU A 117 -1.33 -5.95 40.15
CA GLU A 117 -2.54 -6.63 39.69
C GLU A 117 -3.45 -5.72 38.85
N GLY A 118 -3.66 -4.48 39.28
CA GLY A 118 -4.48 -3.52 38.53
C GLY A 118 -3.91 -3.18 37.15
N LEU A 119 -2.58 -3.03 37.03
CA LEU A 119 -1.93 -2.80 35.74
C LEU A 119 -1.99 -4.04 34.86
N ALA A 120 -1.80 -5.23 35.45
CA ALA A 120 -1.86 -6.50 34.74
C ALA A 120 -3.26 -6.76 34.16
N VAL A 121 -4.31 -6.50 34.95
CA VAL A 121 -5.72 -6.59 34.51
C VAL A 121 -6.00 -5.59 33.39
N SER A 122 -5.55 -4.34 33.52
CA SER A 122 -5.72 -3.31 32.48
C SER A 122 -5.00 -3.68 31.17
N CYS A 123 -3.77 -4.18 31.27
CA CYS A 123 -2.98 -4.65 30.14
C CYS A 123 -3.65 -5.84 29.44
N ALA A 124 -4.14 -6.81 30.23
CA ALA A 124 -4.86 -7.97 29.72
C ALA A 124 -6.15 -7.58 28.99
N GLN A 125 -6.88 -6.60 29.52
CA GLN A 125 -8.09 -6.08 28.90
C GLN A 125 -7.79 -5.40 27.56
N LYS A 126 -6.78 -4.53 27.50
CA LYS A 126 -6.36 -3.88 26.26
C LYS A 126 -5.84 -4.86 25.21
N LEU A 127 -5.11 -5.90 25.60
CA LEU A 127 -4.70 -6.98 24.70
C LEU A 127 -5.90 -7.72 24.10
N LYS A 128 -6.93 -7.99 24.90
CA LYS A 128 -8.18 -8.61 24.42
C LYS A 128 -8.94 -7.70 23.46
N GLU A 129 -8.98 -6.39 23.72
CA GLU A 129 -9.61 -5.39 22.83
C GLU A 129 -8.84 -5.24 21.51
N LEU A 130 -7.51 -5.25 21.57
CA LEU A 130 -6.66 -5.15 20.37
C LEU A 130 -6.80 -6.40 19.49
N VAL A 131 -6.56 -7.59 20.05
CA VAL A 131 -6.48 -8.86 19.29
C VAL A 131 -7.85 -9.46 19.00
N GLY A 132 -8.82 -9.21 19.87
CA GLY A 132 -10.12 -9.87 19.89
C GLY A 132 -10.08 -11.20 20.64
N THR A 133 -11.24 -11.64 21.08
CA THR A 133 -11.44 -12.94 21.76
C THR A 133 -12.47 -13.77 21.00
N LYS A 134 -12.84 -14.93 21.53
CA LYS A 134 -13.93 -15.74 20.97
C LYS A 134 -15.30 -15.05 21.08
N HIS A 135 -15.45 -14.08 21.99
CA HIS A 135 -16.73 -13.46 22.34
C HIS A 135 -16.81 -11.97 22.00
N SER A 136 -15.69 -11.35 21.63
CA SER A 136 -15.61 -9.94 21.24
C SER A 136 -14.73 -9.81 20.01
N ALA A 137 -15.22 -9.12 18.99
CA ALA A 137 -14.38 -8.59 17.93
C ALA A 137 -13.34 -7.65 18.54
N GLY A 138 -12.16 -7.59 17.91
CA GLY A 138 -11.08 -6.73 18.34
C GLY A 138 -10.67 -5.78 17.22
N ILE A 139 -9.87 -4.78 17.57
CA ILE A 139 -9.44 -3.73 16.66
C ILE A 139 -8.70 -4.31 15.43
N LEU A 140 -7.84 -5.32 15.62
CA LEU A 140 -7.08 -5.93 14.53
C LEU A 140 -7.97 -6.69 13.52
N PRO A 141 -8.91 -7.57 13.96
CA PRO A 141 -9.93 -8.15 13.07
C PRO A 141 -10.76 -7.12 12.30
N ASP A 142 -11.18 -6.03 12.96
CA ASP A 142 -12.02 -5.01 12.33
C ASP A 142 -11.26 -4.22 11.26
N ALA A 143 -10.02 -3.84 11.56
CA ALA A 143 -9.12 -3.22 10.59
C ALA A 143 -8.86 -4.11 9.37
N LEU A 144 -8.72 -5.42 9.56
CA LEU A 144 -8.59 -6.39 8.47
C LEU A 144 -9.85 -6.44 7.60
N MET A 145 -11.04 -6.44 8.22
CA MET A 145 -12.32 -6.46 7.52
C MET A 145 -12.56 -5.16 6.74
N ASN A 146 -12.22 -4.01 7.32
CA ASN A 146 -12.29 -2.71 6.66
C ASN A 146 -11.33 -2.64 5.46
N ALA A 147 -10.09 -3.09 5.63
CA ALA A 147 -9.11 -3.18 4.54
C ALA A 147 -9.59 -4.11 3.42
N HIS A 148 -10.23 -5.24 3.77
CA HIS A 148 -10.81 -6.17 2.80
C HIS A 148 -12.02 -5.59 2.06
N ARG A 149 -12.88 -4.83 2.75
CA ARG A 149 -14.06 -4.17 2.15
C ARG A 149 -13.68 -3.07 1.16
N VAL A 150 -12.61 -2.34 1.44
CA VAL A 150 -12.07 -1.32 0.53
C VAL A 150 -11.28 -1.95 -0.62
N GLY A 151 -10.58 -3.07 -0.38
CA GLY A 151 -9.84 -3.82 -1.42
C GLY A 151 -10.65 -4.81 -2.25
N GLY A 152 -11.91 -5.09 -1.87
CA GLY A 152 -12.75 -6.14 -2.48
C GLY A 152 -13.97 -5.64 -3.26
N ALA A 153 -14.16 -4.31 -3.39
CA ALA A 153 -15.31 -3.73 -4.08
C ALA A 153 -14.86 -2.87 -5.28
N ASN A 154 -14.95 -3.44 -6.48
CA ASN A 154 -15.07 -2.70 -7.75
C ASN A 154 -16.44 -3.06 -8.38
N PRO A 155 -17.06 -2.27 -9.28
CA PRO A 155 -16.69 -0.97 -9.84
C PRO A 155 -17.86 0.06 -9.86
N ALA A 156 -17.61 1.33 -9.56
CA ALA A 156 -18.48 2.42 -10.03
C ALA A 156 -17.74 3.76 -9.98
N HIS A 157 -17.72 4.44 -11.12
CA HIS A 157 -17.21 5.79 -11.34
C HIS A 157 -17.44 6.72 -10.14
N THR A 158 -16.39 7.48 -9.77
CA THR A 158 -16.31 8.66 -8.85
C THR A 158 -15.42 8.52 -7.60
N ALA A 159 -14.94 7.34 -7.23
CA ALA A 159 -13.90 7.20 -6.19
C ALA A 159 -12.48 7.53 -6.70
N GLY A 160 -12.20 7.21 -7.97
CA GLY A 160 -10.93 7.53 -8.63
C GLY A 160 -10.59 9.02 -8.59
N GLY A 161 -11.57 9.90 -8.76
CA GLY A 161 -11.34 11.36 -8.72
C GLY A 161 -11.03 11.91 -7.32
N ARG A 162 -11.54 11.28 -6.25
CA ARG A 162 -11.26 11.70 -4.86
C ARG A 162 -9.91 11.17 -4.36
N LEU A 163 -9.57 9.94 -4.76
CA LEU A 163 -8.25 9.38 -4.53
C LEU A 163 -7.19 10.13 -5.35
N GLU A 164 -7.46 10.43 -6.63
CA GLU A 164 -6.61 11.30 -7.45
C GLU A 164 -6.47 12.71 -6.86
N GLN A 165 -7.54 13.31 -6.31
CA GLN A 165 -7.43 14.62 -5.63
C GLN A 165 -6.60 14.58 -4.36
N ALA A 166 -6.77 13.55 -3.52
CA ALA A 166 -5.99 13.40 -2.28
C ALA A 166 -4.51 13.06 -2.57
N LEU A 167 -4.26 12.20 -3.56
CA LEU A 167 -2.92 11.87 -4.06
C LEU A 167 -2.25 13.09 -4.71
N SER A 168 -3.00 13.87 -5.50
CA SER A 168 -2.52 15.11 -6.11
C SER A 168 -2.21 16.17 -5.06
N GLY A 169 -3.01 16.30 -4.01
CA GLY A 169 -2.77 17.24 -2.92
C GLY A 169 -1.49 16.94 -2.15
N HIS A 170 -1.22 15.66 -1.85
CA HIS A 170 0.02 15.26 -1.20
C HIS A 170 1.24 15.44 -2.11
N LEU A 171 1.14 15.08 -3.40
CA LEU A 171 2.19 15.30 -4.39
C LEU A 171 2.55 16.78 -4.50
N LEU A 172 1.54 17.65 -4.61
CA LEU A 172 1.71 19.10 -4.66
C LEU A 172 2.37 19.64 -3.39
N GLY A 173 2.03 19.10 -2.22
CA GLY A 173 2.67 19.43 -0.95
C GLY A 173 4.17 19.08 -0.95
N LEU A 174 4.53 17.86 -1.36
CA LEU A 174 5.92 17.43 -1.45
C LEU A 174 6.72 18.28 -2.45
N CYS A 175 6.16 18.56 -3.63
CA CYS A 175 6.80 19.42 -4.62
C CYS A 175 7.01 20.84 -4.07
N SER A 176 6.01 21.42 -3.40
CA SER A 176 6.14 22.75 -2.79
C SER A 176 7.20 22.81 -1.69
N ASP A 177 7.34 21.75 -0.88
CA ASP A 177 8.37 21.67 0.14
C ASP A 177 9.77 21.52 -0.47
N ILE A 178 9.90 20.70 -1.50
CA ILE A 178 11.14 20.52 -2.26
C ILE A 178 11.57 21.86 -2.89
N ASP A 179 10.64 22.56 -3.56
CA ASP A 179 10.91 23.85 -4.18
C ASP A 179 11.33 24.90 -3.13
N ARG A 180 10.66 24.92 -1.97
CA ARG A 180 11.01 25.83 -0.87
C ARG A 180 12.43 25.53 -0.36
N LEU A 181 12.75 24.28 -0.05
CA LEU A 181 14.06 23.88 0.45
C LEU A 181 15.17 24.11 -0.58
N ALA A 182 14.92 23.82 -1.85
CA ALA A 182 15.85 24.07 -2.95
C ALA A 182 16.16 25.57 -3.10
N ASN A 183 15.13 26.42 -3.03
CA ASN A 183 15.30 27.87 -3.10
C ASN A 183 16.06 28.44 -1.88
N GLN A 184 15.78 27.93 -0.67
CA GLN A 184 16.52 28.32 0.53
C GLN A 184 18.00 27.92 0.45
N LEU A 185 18.29 26.71 -0.03
CA LEU A 185 19.65 26.26 -0.23
C LEU A 185 20.38 27.09 -1.30
N ALA A 186 19.71 27.40 -2.41
CA ALA A 186 20.27 28.22 -3.47
C ALA A 186 20.60 29.65 -3.00
N ASP A 187 19.79 30.26 -2.12
CA ASP A 187 20.09 31.56 -1.53
C ASP A 187 21.34 31.51 -0.64
N LEU A 188 21.45 30.49 0.21
CA LEU A 188 22.63 30.28 1.07
C LEU A 188 23.90 30.06 0.24
N GLU A 189 23.83 29.30 -0.85
CA GLU A 189 24.95 29.08 -1.75
C GLU A 189 25.38 30.35 -2.46
N ARG A 190 24.43 31.17 -2.96
CA ARG A 190 24.73 32.49 -3.57
C ARG A 190 25.40 33.45 -2.60
N ARG A 191 25.06 33.37 -1.31
CA ARG A 191 25.64 34.19 -0.24
C ARG A 191 26.99 33.68 0.26
N GLY A 192 27.52 32.59 -0.32
CA GLY A 192 28.77 31.97 0.10
C GLY A 192 28.67 31.16 1.40
N LEU A 193 27.46 30.90 1.90
CA LEU A 193 27.18 30.17 3.15
C LEU A 193 26.85 28.69 2.90
N GLY A 194 27.18 28.15 1.71
CA GLY A 194 26.86 26.78 1.32
C GLY A 194 27.55 25.68 2.14
N ASN A 195 28.57 25.99 2.93
CA ASN A 195 29.25 25.02 3.81
C ASN A 195 28.84 25.14 5.28
N THR A 196 27.86 25.99 5.58
CA THR A 196 27.36 26.15 6.96
C THR A 196 26.62 24.90 7.43
N PRO A 197 26.57 24.66 8.76
CA PRO A 197 25.72 23.61 9.34
C PRO A 197 24.25 23.74 8.92
N GLU A 198 23.76 24.97 8.74
CA GLU A 198 22.41 25.27 8.26
C GLU A 198 22.20 24.81 6.82
N ALA A 199 23.10 25.16 5.89
CA ALA A 199 23.02 24.70 4.51
C ALA A 199 23.09 23.16 4.41
N ASN A 200 23.92 22.52 5.23
CA ASN A 200 24.01 21.06 5.30
C ASN A 200 22.72 20.42 5.87
N ALA A 201 22.07 21.05 6.85
CA ALA A 201 20.79 20.58 7.38
C ALA A 201 19.68 20.67 6.31
N ILE A 202 19.63 21.77 5.54
CA ILE A 202 18.66 21.94 4.44
C ILE A 202 18.92 20.92 3.32
N ARG A 203 20.18 20.64 2.96
CA ARG A 203 20.52 19.56 2.02
C ARG A 203 19.98 18.20 2.47
N GLN A 204 20.15 17.88 3.75
CA GLN A 204 19.66 16.61 4.29
C GLN A 204 18.13 16.55 4.25
N GLN A 205 17.44 17.62 4.65
CA GLN A 205 15.98 17.70 4.55
C GLN A 205 15.48 17.59 3.11
N LEU A 206 16.15 18.24 2.15
CA LEU A 206 15.83 18.17 0.73
C LEU A 206 16.01 16.74 0.20
N LYS A 207 17.10 16.07 0.60
CA LYS A 207 17.36 14.67 0.25
C LYS A 207 16.27 13.74 0.79
N ASP A 208 15.84 13.95 2.04
CA ASP A 208 14.79 13.15 2.66
C ASP A 208 13.44 13.39 1.96
N LYS A 209 13.11 14.64 1.60
CA LYS A 209 11.88 14.98 0.85
C LYS A 209 11.88 14.44 -0.59
N LEU A 210 13.02 14.47 -1.28
CA LEU A 210 13.17 13.85 -2.59
C LEU A 210 13.01 12.33 -2.54
N ARG A 211 13.48 11.70 -1.45
CA ARG A 211 13.26 10.27 -1.22
C ARG A 211 11.78 9.97 -0.97
N GLU A 212 11.12 10.75 -0.12
CA GLU A 212 9.69 10.64 0.15
C GLU A 212 8.86 10.78 -1.14
N LEU A 213 9.20 11.74 -2.01
CA LEU A 213 8.58 11.89 -3.32
C LEU A 213 8.81 10.68 -4.23
N SER A 214 10.04 10.17 -4.30
CA SER A 214 10.39 8.98 -5.10
C SER A 214 9.60 7.75 -4.63
N ASP A 215 9.53 7.53 -3.33
CA ASP A 215 8.82 6.39 -2.73
C ASP A 215 7.30 6.52 -2.95
N PHE A 216 6.75 7.72 -2.83
CA PHE A 216 5.35 8.00 -3.11
C PHE A 216 5.00 7.79 -4.58
N MET A 217 5.81 8.30 -5.51
CA MET A 217 5.61 8.07 -6.94
C MET A 217 5.69 6.58 -7.29
N ARG A 218 6.66 5.84 -6.76
CA ARG A 218 6.78 4.38 -6.98
C ARG A 218 5.52 3.64 -6.54
N ARG A 219 4.95 4.02 -5.40
CA ARG A 219 3.71 3.42 -4.90
C ARG A 219 2.52 3.69 -5.83
N ILE A 220 2.31 4.95 -6.23
CA ILE A 220 1.23 5.30 -7.17
C ILE A 220 1.38 4.56 -8.50
N LEU A 221 2.61 4.48 -9.03
CA LEU A 221 2.87 3.78 -10.28
C LEU A 221 2.52 2.29 -10.16
N THR A 222 2.83 1.68 -9.03
CA THR A 222 2.51 0.27 -8.78
C THR A 222 1.00 0.05 -8.72
N ASP A 223 0.27 0.89 -7.98
CA ASP A 223 -1.19 0.80 -7.88
C ASP A 223 -1.85 0.97 -9.25
N ARG A 224 -1.38 1.92 -10.07
CA ARG A 224 -1.86 2.11 -11.45
C ARG A 224 -1.54 0.94 -12.38
N VAL A 225 -0.36 0.33 -12.26
CA VAL A 225 -0.04 -0.87 -13.05
C VAL A 225 -0.98 -2.01 -12.70
N VAL A 226 -1.29 -2.20 -11.42
CA VAL A 226 -2.25 -3.23 -11.00
C VAL A 226 -3.65 -2.90 -11.53
N GLU A 227 -4.11 -1.66 -11.41
CA GLU A 227 -5.44 -1.26 -11.89
C GLU A 227 -5.60 -1.42 -13.41
N ASP A 228 -4.64 -0.91 -14.19
CA ASP A 228 -4.75 -0.88 -15.66
C ASP A 228 -4.45 -2.22 -16.32
N PHE A 229 -3.64 -3.08 -15.68
CA PHE A 229 -3.21 -4.36 -16.27
C PHE A 229 -3.80 -5.60 -15.61
N ALA A 230 -4.62 -5.48 -14.55
CA ALA A 230 -5.29 -6.63 -13.92
C ALA A 230 -6.28 -7.35 -14.84
N ASP A 231 -6.99 -6.61 -15.69
CA ASP A 231 -7.98 -7.18 -16.62
C ASP A 231 -7.91 -6.55 -18.01
N ILE A 232 -6.94 -7.02 -18.78
CA ILE A 232 -6.76 -6.64 -20.19
C ILE A 232 -7.71 -7.37 -21.14
N THR A 233 -8.40 -8.41 -20.67
CA THR A 233 -9.12 -9.34 -21.54
C THR A 233 -10.59 -8.97 -21.68
N THR A 234 -11.22 -8.49 -20.61
CA THR A 234 -12.66 -8.19 -20.61
C THR A 234 -13.05 -7.08 -21.58
N PRO A 235 -12.37 -5.92 -21.65
CA PRO A 235 -12.74 -4.87 -22.61
C PRO A 235 -12.67 -5.36 -24.06
N LEU A 236 -11.67 -6.20 -24.36
CA LEU A 236 -11.51 -6.79 -25.68
C LEU A 236 -12.61 -7.81 -25.99
N LYS A 237 -12.93 -8.72 -25.05
CA LYS A 237 -14.01 -9.69 -25.23
C LYS A 237 -15.35 -9.00 -25.47
N GLN A 238 -15.67 -7.98 -24.67
CA GLN A 238 -16.90 -7.20 -24.83
C GLN A 238 -16.97 -6.49 -26.19
N PHE A 239 -15.85 -5.97 -26.68
CA PHE A 239 -15.77 -5.39 -28.03
C PHE A 239 -15.99 -6.45 -29.11
N VAL A 240 -15.33 -7.61 -29.00
CA VAL A 240 -15.48 -8.71 -29.96
C VAL A 240 -16.92 -9.23 -29.98
N GLU A 241 -17.56 -9.39 -28.82
CA GLU A 241 -18.97 -9.75 -28.70
C GLU A 241 -19.88 -8.72 -29.37
N ALA A 242 -19.62 -7.42 -29.16
CA ALA A 242 -20.39 -6.36 -29.78
C ALA A 242 -20.25 -6.33 -31.32
N VAL A 243 -19.07 -6.63 -31.86
CA VAL A 243 -18.83 -6.76 -33.31
C VAL A 243 -19.66 -7.90 -33.93
N HIS A 244 -19.77 -9.03 -33.22
CA HIS A 244 -20.47 -10.23 -33.69
C HIS A 244 -21.95 -10.27 -33.28
N ALA A 245 -22.48 -9.21 -32.67
CA ALA A 245 -23.88 -9.14 -32.27
C ALA A 245 -24.81 -9.36 -33.47
N GLU A 246 -25.84 -10.19 -33.28
CA GLU A 246 -26.83 -10.55 -34.30
C GLU A 246 -27.53 -9.32 -34.88
N SER A 247 -27.90 -9.36 -36.17
CA SER A 247 -28.44 -8.22 -36.90
C SER A 247 -29.74 -7.65 -36.32
N HIS A 248 -30.51 -8.47 -35.60
CA HIS A 248 -31.74 -8.07 -34.92
C HIS A 248 -31.55 -7.64 -33.46
N ALA A 249 -30.31 -7.63 -32.94
CA ALA A 249 -30.05 -7.28 -31.55
C ALA A 249 -30.46 -5.82 -31.26
N PRO A 250 -31.22 -5.57 -30.18
CA PRO A 250 -31.64 -4.23 -29.83
C PRO A 250 -30.41 -3.37 -29.49
N ASN A 251 -30.40 -2.12 -29.95
CA ASN A 251 -29.32 -1.15 -29.71
C ASN A 251 -27.91 -1.65 -30.11
N ARG A 252 -27.82 -2.46 -31.18
CA ARG A 252 -26.54 -3.01 -31.67
C ARG A 252 -25.47 -1.95 -31.92
N GLU A 253 -25.83 -0.86 -32.61
CA GLU A 253 -24.90 0.22 -32.96
C GLU A 253 -24.42 0.98 -31.70
N GLY A 254 -25.34 1.33 -30.80
CA GLY A 254 -24.98 2.00 -29.55
C GLY A 254 -24.13 1.13 -28.63
N ASN A 255 -24.41 -0.17 -28.56
CA ASN A 255 -23.58 -1.11 -27.81
C ASN A 255 -22.18 -1.25 -28.42
N PHE A 256 -22.07 -1.32 -29.75
CA PHE A 256 -20.78 -1.35 -30.43
C PHE A 256 -19.94 -0.10 -30.12
N ILE A 257 -20.53 1.10 -30.24
CA ILE A 257 -19.85 2.37 -29.95
C ILE A 257 -19.38 2.41 -28.49
N ASP A 258 -20.24 2.09 -27.52
CA ASP A 258 -19.88 2.06 -26.08
C ASP A 258 -18.75 1.07 -25.79
N LYS A 259 -18.77 -0.13 -26.38
CA LYS A 259 -17.69 -1.11 -26.18
C LYS A 259 -16.38 -0.70 -26.88
N ALA A 260 -16.46 -0.06 -28.04
CA ALA A 260 -15.28 0.45 -28.75
C ALA A 260 -14.63 1.59 -27.96
N ASP A 261 -15.43 2.52 -27.43
CA ASP A 261 -14.95 3.63 -26.62
C ASP A 261 -14.33 3.15 -25.30
N ARG A 262 -14.94 2.16 -24.63
CA ARG A 262 -14.36 1.53 -23.44
C ARG A 262 -13.02 0.87 -23.71
N LEU A 263 -12.91 0.10 -24.80
CA LEU A 263 -11.65 -0.54 -25.20
C LEU A 263 -10.58 0.52 -25.49
N ARG A 264 -10.95 1.59 -26.21
CA ARG A 264 -10.04 2.69 -26.54
C ARG A 264 -9.58 3.45 -25.31
N GLN A 265 -10.47 3.72 -24.36
CA GLN A 265 -10.14 4.37 -23.10
C GLN A 265 -9.19 3.50 -22.27
N HIS A 266 -9.49 2.20 -22.15
CA HIS A 266 -8.66 1.25 -21.41
C HIS A 266 -7.25 1.12 -22.00
N ALA A 267 -7.14 0.97 -23.33
CA ALA A 267 -5.84 0.98 -24.02
C ALA A 267 -5.10 2.32 -23.82
N GLY A 268 -5.84 3.44 -23.78
CA GLY A 268 -5.29 4.76 -23.46
C GLY A 268 -4.66 4.83 -22.07
N SER A 269 -5.33 4.30 -21.04
CA SER A 269 -4.81 4.22 -19.68
C SER A 269 -3.57 3.34 -19.60
N MET A 270 -3.63 2.12 -20.16
CA MET A 270 -2.49 1.19 -20.19
C MET A 270 -1.24 1.80 -20.83
N THR A 271 -1.37 2.44 -21.99
CA THR A 271 -0.21 3.08 -22.65
C THR A 271 0.35 4.25 -21.84
N THR A 272 -0.51 4.98 -21.12
CA THR A 272 -0.09 6.08 -20.24
C THR A 272 0.68 5.55 -19.05
N THR A 273 0.16 4.50 -18.39
CA THR A 273 0.82 3.84 -17.26
C THR A 273 2.13 3.18 -17.68
N ALA A 274 2.19 2.53 -18.84
CA ALA A 274 3.42 1.97 -19.40
C ALA A 274 4.53 3.04 -19.56
N ARG A 275 4.19 4.22 -20.12
CA ARG A 275 5.14 5.34 -20.25
C ARG A 275 5.59 5.91 -18.91
N LEU A 276 4.68 5.99 -17.94
CA LEU A 276 5.00 6.44 -16.59
C LEU A 276 5.97 5.46 -15.89
N VAL A 277 5.78 4.15 -16.05
CA VAL A 277 6.72 3.12 -15.55
C VAL A 277 8.08 3.22 -16.26
N ALA A 278 8.10 3.44 -17.57
CA ALA A 278 9.34 3.60 -18.32
C ALA A 278 10.15 4.85 -17.87
N THR A 279 9.49 5.91 -17.43
CA THR A 279 10.13 7.20 -17.09
C THR A 279 10.49 7.31 -15.61
N CYS A 280 9.61 6.81 -14.74
CA CYS A 280 9.68 7.01 -13.29
C CYS A 280 9.80 5.69 -12.50
N GLY A 281 9.79 4.55 -13.19
CA GLY A 281 9.85 3.23 -12.57
C GLY A 281 11.24 2.86 -12.03
N PRO A 282 11.32 1.74 -11.29
CA PRO A 282 12.58 1.23 -10.71
C PRO A 282 13.59 0.75 -11.75
N CYS A 283 13.15 0.39 -12.96
CA CYS A 283 14.01 -0.20 -13.97
C CYS A 283 15.06 0.80 -14.46
N LYS A 284 16.32 0.33 -14.52
CA LYS A 284 17.47 1.09 -15.02
C LYS A 284 17.96 0.57 -16.38
N SER A 285 17.37 -0.51 -16.89
CA SER A 285 17.72 -1.09 -18.18
C SER A 285 17.17 -0.23 -19.31
N LYS A 286 18.07 0.47 -20.01
CA LYS A 286 17.72 1.28 -21.17
C LYS A 286 16.95 0.49 -22.22
N ASN A 287 17.40 -0.73 -22.55
CA ASN A 287 16.76 -1.59 -23.55
C ASN A 287 15.31 -1.95 -23.15
N THR A 288 15.08 -2.21 -21.86
CA THR A 288 13.75 -2.57 -21.35
C THR A 288 12.82 -1.36 -21.35
N ILE A 289 13.34 -0.18 -20.97
CA ILE A 289 12.61 1.10 -21.03
C ILE A 289 12.19 1.40 -22.47
N GLU A 290 13.12 1.30 -23.43
CA GLU A 290 12.85 1.52 -24.85
C GLU A 290 11.79 0.53 -25.38
N ALA A 291 11.88 -0.75 -25.02
CA ALA A 291 10.90 -1.76 -25.40
C ALA A 291 9.48 -1.46 -24.86
N ILE A 292 9.34 -0.95 -23.63
CA ILE A 292 8.03 -0.54 -23.07
C ILE A 292 7.45 0.62 -23.87
N VAL A 293 8.27 1.63 -24.15
CA VAL A 293 7.84 2.83 -24.88
C VAL A 293 7.41 2.47 -26.30
N ASP A 294 8.21 1.66 -27.00
CA ASP A 294 7.90 1.21 -28.35
C ASP A 294 6.60 0.40 -28.41
N THR A 295 6.40 -0.51 -27.46
CA THR A 295 5.20 -1.35 -27.41
C THR A 295 3.95 -0.52 -27.04
N ALA A 296 4.08 0.46 -26.15
CA ALA A 296 3.01 1.40 -25.84
C ALA A 296 2.62 2.28 -27.04
N GLU A 297 3.58 2.69 -27.87
CA GLU A 297 3.29 3.42 -29.12
C GLU A 297 2.64 2.53 -30.17
N LYS A 298 3.03 1.25 -30.28
CA LYS A 298 2.34 0.29 -31.15
C LYS A 298 0.87 0.15 -30.76
N VAL A 299 0.55 -0.08 -29.48
CA VAL A 299 -0.84 -0.19 -29.01
C VAL A 299 -1.63 1.09 -29.28
N ARG A 300 -1.02 2.25 -29.08
CA ARG A 300 -1.64 3.55 -29.39
C ARG A 300 -1.90 3.78 -30.88
N SER A 301 -1.04 3.24 -31.73
CA SER A 301 -1.13 3.34 -33.19
C SER A 301 -2.22 2.45 -33.79
N ILE A 302 -2.69 1.44 -33.04
CA ILE A 302 -3.83 0.61 -33.41
C ILE A 302 -5.10 1.44 -33.16
N LYS A 303 -5.50 2.20 -34.18
CA LYS A 303 -6.77 2.93 -34.25
C LYS A 303 -7.65 2.38 -35.36
#